data_AF-A0A0Q9NR05-F1
#
_entry.id   AF-A0A0Q9NR05-F1
#
_cell.length_a   1.000
_cell.length_b   1.000
_cell.length_c   1.000
_cell.angle_alpha   90.00
_cell.angle_beta   90.00
_cell.angle_gamma   90.00
#
_symmetry.space_group_name_H-M   'P 1'
#
loop_
_entity.id
_entity.type
_entity.pdbx_description
1 polymer ?
#
loop_
_entity_poly.entity_id
_entity_poly.type
_entity_poly.pdbx_seq_one_letter_code
_entity_poly.pdbx_strand_id
1 'polypeptide(L)'
;MVIEVSEFSEIPSLCMKDYQNTLALGQLYTRSLRKPESSMYHTQNEMREVLDLATQKGLRRFMETTAGAGLFTRLGEPAPAVPSNAEQFQEQIDAMAADPQLVGITAQPHFRHLIYPQSFEADRVPYEEMKRCVREATVRLRGWPFPLVENPVNGDVFVGETTTWGTHNETWRFFTSGLFADFKAIGDWPNDWDSFGGNSEAAGNMPAWFPLLNFTEALEFAARLKTKLALAEPMVVRFEAYNIAGTKLVVADDRRSGFHQDYIYSAPSWRSEEVLITDEAVLSGTRSLAVKTAKRLLGRFGWEGVTSDLLEGIQAGVLNS
;
A
#
# COMPACT_ATOMS: atom_id res chain seq x y z
N MET A 1 17.70 62.22 -32.05
CA MET A 1 17.05 61.00 -32.55
C MET A 1 16.91 60.06 -31.37
N VAL A 2 15.70 59.63 -31.03
CA VAL A 2 15.44 58.69 -29.92
C VAL A 2 15.12 57.35 -30.56
N ILE A 3 15.89 56.31 -30.24
CA ILE A 3 15.62 54.93 -30.69
C ILE A 3 14.87 54.25 -29.55
N GLU A 4 13.63 53.85 -29.80
CA GLU A 4 12.86 53.05 -28.86
C GLU A 4 13.21 51.58 -29.06
N VAL A 5 13.75 50.95 -28.02
CA VAL A 5 14.05 49.52 -28.01
C VAL A 5 13.04 48.85 -27.10
N SER A 6 12.21 47.98 -27.68
CA SER A 6 11.26 47.19 -26.91
C SER A 6 11.99 46.23 -25.97
N GLU A 7 11.43 46.04 -24.78
CA GLU A 7 11.92 45.04 -23.85
C GLU A 7 11.81 43.64 -24.47
N PHE A 8 12.80 42.79 -24.24
CA PHE A 8 12.82 41.44 -24.81
C PHE A 8 11.74 40.54 -24.20
N SER A 9 11.25 39.57 -24.99
CA SER A 9 10.15 38.70 -24.60
C SER A 9 10.58 37.44 -23.84
N GLU A 10 11.77 36.89 -24.14
CA GLU A 10 12.28 35.66 -23.51
C GLU A 10 13.82 35.69 -23.41
N ILE A 11 14.48 36.00 -24.52
CA ILE A 11 15.94 36.07 -24.62
C ILE A 11 16.38 37.52 -24.78
N PRO A 12 17.38 38.02 -24.02
CA PRO A 12 17.90 39.37 -24.18
C PRO A 12 18.29 39.68 -25.63
N SER A 13 17.86 40.85 -26.11
CA SER A 13 18.17 41.28 -27.48
C SER A 13 19.61 41.75 -27.60
N LEU A 14 20.35 41.18 -28.55
CA LEU A 14 21.72 41.59 -28.89
C LEU A 14 21.69 42.45 -30.15
N CYS A 15 22.63 43.40 -30.23
CA CYS A 15 22.74 44.25 -31.41
C CYS A 15 23.15 43.44 -32.65
N MET A 16 22.42 43.57 -33.76
CA MET A 16 22.64 42.76 -34.96
C MET A 16 23.59 43.42 -35.99
N LYS A 17 23.91 44.71 -35.82
CA LYS A 17 24.75 45.48 -36.76
C LYS A 17 25.50 46.59 -36.04
N ASP A 18 26.71 46.87 -36.50
CA ASP A 18 27.46 48.04 -36.05
C ASP A 18 26.83 49.35 -36.56
N TYR A 19 26.87 50.40 -35.74
CA TYR A 19 26.45 51.74 -36.16
C TYR A 19 27.34 52.83 -35.57
N GLN A 20 28.05 53.56 -36.44
CA GLN A 20 28.77 54.81 -36.17
C GLN A 20 29.47 54.86 -34.79
N ASN A 21 30.24 53.84 -34.44
CA ASN A 21 30.96 53.70 -33.15
C ASN A 21 30.08 53.84 -31.88
N THR A 22 28.77 53.71 -32.02
CA THR A 22 27.78 53.89 -30.95
C THR A 22 27.14 52.57 -30.56
N LEU A 23 26.87 51.70 -31.55
CA LEU A 23 26.40 50.34 -31.35
C LEU A 23 27.41 49.35 -31.95
N ALA A 24 27.81 48.37 -31.14
CA ALA A 24 28.66 47.25 -31.51
C ALA A 24 27.84 45.95 -31.71
N LEU A 25 28.16 45.21 -32.77
CA LEU A 25 27.60 43.90 -33.11
C LEU A 25 27.75 42.90 -31.95
N GLY A 26 26.68 42.17 -31.65
CA GLY A 26 26.63 41.16 -30.58
C GLY A 26 26.55 41.72 -29.17
N GLN A 27 26.62 43.04 -28.99
CA GLN A 27 26.63 43.66 -27.68
C GLN A 27 25.21 43.79 -27.09
N LEU A 28 25.09 43.48 -25.80
CA LEU A 28 23.90 43.76 -25.00
C LEU A 28 23.96 45.21 -24.49
N TYR A 29 22.83 45.89 -24.45
CA TYR A 29 22.72 47.21 -23.84
C TYR A 29 21.67 47.15 -22.76
N THR A 30 22.02 47.58 -21.55
CA THR A 30 21.09 47.64 -20.42
C THR A 30 21.02 49.06 -19.90
N ARG A 31 19.88 49.41 -19.32
CA ARG A 31 19.65 50.72 -18.70
C ARG A 31 19.56 50.54 -17.19
N SER A 32 20.47 51.19 -16.47
CA SER A 32 20.38 51.23 -15.01
C SER A 32 19.25 52.16 -14.56
N LEU A 33 18.60 51.87 -13.42
CA LEU A 33 17.55 52.73 -12.86
C LEU A 33 18.07 54.14 -12.46
N ARG A 34 19.39 54.28 -12.24
CA ARG A 34 20.01 55.50 -11.73
C ARG A 34 20.45 56.48 -12.81
N LYS A 35 20.58 56.04 -14.07
CA LYS A 35 20.96 56.89 -15.20
C LYS A 35 20.05 56.62 -16.40
N PRO A 36 19.49 57.66 -17.04
CA PRO A 36 18.64 57.50 -18.22
C PRO A 36 19.44 57.19 -19.51
N GLU A 37 20.56 56.47 -19.39
CA GLU A 37 21.44 56.12 -20.50
C GLU A 37 21.68 54.61 -20.49
N SER A 38 21.59 53.98 -21.65
CA SER A 38 21.93 52.58 -21.84
C SER A 38 23.44 52.43 -22.00
N SER A 39 24.03 51.43 -21.37
CA SER A 39 25.48 51.20 -21.43
C SER A 39 25.82 49.79 -21.91
N MET A 40 27.01 49.69 -22.52
CA MET A 40 27.59 48.43 -22.99
C MET A 40 28.43 47.71 -21.92
N TYR A 41 28.79 48.39 -20.84
CA TYR A 41 29.65 47.87 -19.78
C TYR A 41 28.79 47.45 -18.59
N HIS A 42 28.65 46.14 -18.39
CA HIS A 42 27.83 45.59 -17.31
C HIS A 42 28.68 45.17 -16.13
N THR A 43 28.17 45.47 -14.94
CA THR A 43 28.65 44.81 -13.72
C THR A 43 28.10 43.38 -13.64
N GLN A 44 28.74 42.54 -12.83
CA GLN A 44 28.26 41.18 -12.57
C GLN A 44 26.83 41.15 -12.01
N ASN A 45 26.43 42.15 -11.22
CA ASN A 45 25.08 42.23 -10.65
C ASN A 45 24.03 42.56 -11.72
N GLU A 46 24.33 43.51 -12.61
CA GLU A 46 23.42 43.84 -13.73
C GLU A 46 23.23 42.66 -14.68
N MET A 47 24.28 41.88 -14.93
CA MET A 47 24.15 40.65 -15.73
C MET A 47 23.28 39.59 -15.05
N ARG A 48 23.35 39.46 -13.70
CA ARG A 48 22.48 38.56 -12.95
C ARG A 48 21.02 39.00 -13.05
N GLU A 49 20.75 40.29 -12.88
CA GLU A 49 19.38 40.83 -13.00
C GLU A 49 18.78 40.57 -14.39
N VAL A 50 19.56 40.72 -15.47
CA VAL A 50 19.11 40.40 -16.83
C VAL A 50 18.81 38.92 -17.00
N LEU A 51 19.66 38.03 -16.47
CA LEU A 51 19.45 36.58 -16.55
C LEU A 51 18.25 36.14 -15.71
N ASP A 52 18.06 36.71 -14.53
CA ASP A 52 16.89 36.46 -13.68
C ASP A 52 15.60 36.89 -14.40
N LEU A 53 15.62 38.07 -15.02
CA LEU A 53 14.49 38.58 -15.80
C LEU A 53 14.19 37.67 -17.01
N ALA A 54 15.22 37.22 -17.73
CA ALA A 54 15.06 36.28 -18.84
C ALA A 54 14.49 34.93 -18.39
N THR A 55 14.96 34.42 -17.25
CA THR A 55 14.46 33.16 -16.66
C THR A 55 12.99 33.31 -16.25
N GLN A 56 12.61 34.41 -15.61
CA GLN A 56 11.22 34.69 -15.24
C GLN A 56 10.30 34.80 -16.46
N LYS A 57 10.75 35.48 -17.53
CA LYS A 57 9.98 35.61 -18.77
C LYS A 57 9.86 34.30 -19.52
N GLY A 58 10.93 33.51 -19.60
CA GLY A 58 10.93 32.16 -20.16
C GLY A 58 9.98 31.23 -19.41
N LEU A 59 10.00 31.25 -18.07
CA LEU A 59 9.06 30.47 -17.26
C LEU A 59 7.61 30.91 -17.50
N ARG A 60 7.34 32.21 -17.55
CA ARG A 60 5.99 32.74 -17.84
C ARG A 60 5.48 32.27 -19.20
N ARG A 61 6.30 32.39 -20.25
CA ARG A 61 5.93 31.97 -21.61
C ARG A 61 5.76 30.45 -21.71
N PHE A 62 6.60 29.69 -21.03
CA PHE A 62 6.43 28.25 -20.88
C PHE A 62 5.07 27.94 -20.26
N MET A 63 4.76 28.52 -19.10
CA MET A 63 3.46 28.32 -18.43
C MET A 63 2.27 28.72 -19.30
N GLU A 64 2.33 29.84 -20.02
CA GLU A 64 1.30 30.27 -20.98
C GLU A 64 1.10 29.24 -22.11
N THR A 65 2.20 28.72 -22.66
CA THR A 65 2.19 27.72 -23.73
C THR A 65 1.65 26.38 -23.24
N THR A 66 2.07 25.94 -22.06
CA THR A 66 1.66 24.67 -21.46
C THR A 66 0.20 24.70 -20.97
N ALA A 67 -0.28 25.86 -20.51
CA ALA A 67 -1.70 26.09 -20.22
C ALA A 67 -2.57 26.07 -21.50
N GLY A 68 -2.09 26.68 -22.59
CA GLY A 68 -2.76 26.61 -23.90
C GLY A 68 -2.82 25.19 -24.49
N ALA A 69 -1.88 24.32 -24.13
CA ALA A 69 -1.84 22.91 -24.50
C ALA A 69 -2.64 21.99 -23.56
N GLY A 70 -3.30 22.52 -22.53
CA GLY A 70 -4.08 21.73 -21.57
C GLY A 70 -3.26 20.86 -20.62
N LEU A 71 -1.92 21.02 -20.58
CA LEU A 71 -1.02 20.28 -19.68
C LEU A 71 -1.01 20.84 -18.25
N PHE A 72 -1.46 22.08 -18.07
CA PHE A 72 -1.84 22.61 -16.76
C PHE A 72 -3.31 22.97 -16.82
N THR A 73 -4.14 22.19 -16.13
CA THR A 73 -5.46 22.67 -15.70
C THR A 73 -5.27 24.02 -15.01
N ARG A 74 -6.13 24.97 -15.37
CA ARG A 74 -6.17 26.37 -14.90
C ARG A 74 -5.45 26.55 -13.56
N LEU A 75 -4.40 27.37 -13.53
CA LEU A 75 -3.72 27.77 -12.29
C LEU A 75 -4.77 28.20 -11.25
N GLY A 76 -5.06 27.31 -10.30
CA GLY A 76 -6.08 27.50 -9.27
C GLY A 76 -7.07 26.33 -9.10
N GLU A 77 -7.21 25.45 -10.10
CA GLU A 77 -7.97 24.20 -9.96
C GLU A 77 -6.97 23.04 -10.00
N PRO A 78 -6.84 22.25 -8.90
CA PRO A 78 -6.02 21.05 -8.95
C PRO A 78 -6.53 20.19 -10.11
N ALA A 79 -5.61 19.71 -10.96
CA ALA A 79 -5.93 18.64 -11.90
C ALA A 79 -6.69 17.55 -11.14
N PRO A 80 -7.71 16.88 -11.72
CA PRO A 80 -8.35 15.75 -11.07
C PRO A 80 -7.23 14.82 -10.60
N ALA A 81 -7.11 14.64 -9.28
CA ALA A 81 -6.00 13.92 -8.69
C ALA A 81 -6.00 12.53 -9.32
N VAL A 82 -4.92 12.19 -10.03
CA VAL A 82 -4.72 10.81 -10.47
C VAL A 82 -4.66 9.99 -9.17
N PRO A 83 -5.57 9.03 -8.95
CA PRO A 83 -5.56 8.24 -7.73
C PRO A 83 -4.20 7.57 -7.58
N SER A 84 -3.61 7.68 -6.39
CA SER A 84 -2.40 6.94 -6.04
C SER A 84 -2.65 5.43 -6.15
N ASN A 85 -1.58 4.64 -6.35
CA ASN A 85 -1.68 3.17 -6.38
C ASN A 85 -2.44 2.62 -5.15
N ALA A 86 -2.22 3.22 -3.98
CA ALA A 86 -2.88 2.84 -2.74
C ALA A 86 -4.40 3.10 -2.78
N GLU A 87 -4.83 4.23 -3.34
CA GLU A 87 -6.24 4.55 -3.52
C GLU A 87 -6.91 3.59 -4.52
N GLN A 88 -6.23 3.24 -5.61
CA GLN A 88 -6.76 2.31 -6.61
C GLN A 88 -6.95 0.89 -6.06
N PHE A 89 -5.99 0.37 -5.27
CA PHE A 89 -6.19 -0.88 -4.57
C PHE A 89 -7.29 -0.78 -3.50
N GLN A 90 -7.38 0.37 -2.80
CA GLN A 90 -8.41 0.58 -1.79
C GLN A 90 -9.82 0.58 -2.40
N GLU A 91 -10.01 1.12 -3.60
CA GLU A 91 -11.30 1.05 -4.32
C GLU A 91 -11.73 -0.41 -4.59
N GLN A 92 -10.82 -1.28 -5.04
CA GLN A 92 -11.12 -2.70 -5.26
C GLN A 92 -11.45 -3.44 -3.96
N ILE A 93 -10.71 -3.11 -2.90
CA ILE A 93 -10.92 -3.63 -1.55
C ILE A 93 -12.30 -3.23 -1.01
N ASP A 94 -12.67 -1.95 -1.14
CA ASP A 94 -13.93 -1.43 -0.63
C ASP A 94 -15.11 -1.98 -1.44
N ALA A 95 -14.95 -2.12 -2.76
CA ALA A 95 -15.93 -2.79 -3.61
C ALA A 95 -16.15 -4.26 -3.21
N MET A 96 -15.08 -4.98 -2.84
CA MET A 96 -15.21 -6.33 -2.27
C MET A 96 -15.90 -6.33 -0.91
N ALA A 97 -15.51 -5.42 0.00
CA ALA A 97 -16.09 -5.34 1.33
C ALA A 97 -17.59 -5.02 1.31
N ALA A 98 -18.05 -4.29 0.29
CA ALA A 98 -19.46 -3.97 0.07
C ALA A 98 -20.28 -5.14 -0.54
N ASP A 99 -19.65 -6.24 -0.92
CA ASP A 99 -20.35 -7.36 -1.54
C ASP A 99 -21.29 -8.06 -0.53
N PRO A 100 -22.58 -8.28 -0.85
CA PRO A 100 -23.52 -8.96 0.03
C PRO A 100 -23.07 -10.35 0.47
N GLN A 101 -22.25 -11.06 -0.32
CA GLN A 101 -21.72 -12.37 0.05
C GLN A 101 -20.78 -12.32 1.26
N LEU A 102 -20.16 -11.16 1.51
CA LEU A 102 -19.24 -10.97 2.64
C LEU A 102 -19.96 -10.64 3.95
N VAL A 103 -21.26 -10.29 3.94
CA VAL A 103 -22.00 -9.85 5.13
C VAL A 103 -21.90 -10.87 6.28
N GLY A 104 -21.93 -12.17 5.97
CA GLY A 104 -21.79 -13.23 6.99
C GLY A 104 -20.43 -13.27 7.68
N ILE A 105 -19.37 -12.81 7.00
CA ILE A 105 -18.01 -12.73 7.56
C ILE A 105 -17.78 -11.36 8.21
N THR A 106 -18.19 -10.27 7.56
CA THR A 106 -17.91 -8.91 8.00
C THR A 106 -18.79 -8.46 9.16
N ALA A 107 -19.90 -9.14 9.45
CA ALA A 107 -20.73 -8.90 10.63
C ALA A 107 -20.11 -9.40 11.95
N GLN A 108 -19.08 -10.24 11.88
CA GLN A 108 -18.40 -10.86 13.03
C GLN A 108 -16.92 -10.46 13.10
N PRO A 109 -16.20 -10.79 14.20
CA PRO A 109 -14.76 -10.59 14.26
C PRO A 109 -14.06 -11.33 13.12
N HIS A 110 -13.28 -10.62 12.33
CA HIS A 110 -12.62 -11.18 11.16
C HIS A 110 -11.27 -10.53 10.87
N PHE A 111 -10.42 -11.28 10.17
CA PHE A 111 -9.22 -10.77 9.54
C PHE A 111 -9.44 -10.43 8.08
N ARG A 112 -8.64 -9.48 7.61
CA ARG A 112 -8.41 -9.21 6.20
C ARG A 112 -6.94 -9.35 5.90
N HIS A 113 -6.62 -10.22 4.95
CA HIS A 113 -5.27 -10.42 4.44
C HIS A 113 -5.22 -9.81 3.04
N LEU A 114 -4.45 -8.74 2.88
CA LEU A 114 -4.32 -8.01 1.63
C LEU A 114 -2.93 -8.22 1.09
N ILE A 115 -2.83 -8.69 -0.14
CA ILE A 115 -1.58 -9.04 -0.80
C ILE A 115 -1.62 -8.40 -2.18
N TYR A 116 -0.75 -7.45 -2.48
CA TYR A 116 -0.80 -6.70 -3.73
C TYR A 116 0.59 -6.26 -4.19
N PRO A 117 0.84 -6.13 -5.50
CA PRO A 117 2.06 -5.52 -6.01
C PRO A 117 2.17 -4.07 -5.55
N GLN A 118 3.40 -3.55 -5.44
CA GLN A 118 3.60 -2.17 -4.97
C GLN A 118 3.02 -1.12 -5.94
N SER A 119 3.06 -1.40 -7.24
CA SER A 119 2.44 -0.59 -8.29
C SER A 119 1.08 -1.14 -8.72
N PHE A 120 0.13 -0.25 -8.95
CA PHE A 120 -1.18 -0.61 -9.48
C PHE A 120 -1.14 -0.65 -11.01
N GLU A 121 -1.57 -1.78 -11.57
CA GLU A 121 -1.79 -1.96 -13.01
C GLU A 121 -3.06 -2.80 -13.15
N ALA A 122 -4.16 -2.24 -13.69
CA ALA A 122 -5.47 -2.89 -13.66
C ALA A 122 -5.50 -4.28 -14.36
N ASP A 123 -4.70 -4.45 -15.42
CA ASP A 123 -4.63 -5.65 -16.25
C ASP A 123 -3.29 -6.37 -16.12
N ARG A 124 -2.67 -6.33 -14.92
CA ARG A 124 -1.37 -6.96 -14.65
C ARG A 124 -1.38 -8.46 -14.91
N VAL A 125 -2.46 -9.13 -14.51
CA VAL A 125 -2.61 -10.58 -14.58
C VAL A 125 -3.65 -10.92 -15.64
N PRO A 126 -3.28 -11.63 -16.71
CA PRO A 126 -4.23 -12.09 -17.71
C PRO A 126 -5.33 -12.94 -17.06
N TYR A 127 -6.59 -12.69 -17.41
CA TYR A 127 -7.74 -13.25 -16.71
C TYR A 127 -7.75 -14.79 -16.72
N GLU A 128 -7.39 -15.38 -17.86
CA GLU A 128 -7.29 -16.81 -18.09
C GLU A 128 -6.24 -17.50 -17.22
N GLU A 129 -5.25 -16.75 -16.74
CA GLU A 129 -4.15 -17.23 -15.90
C GLU A 129 -4.50 -17.22 -14.41
N MET A 130 -5.47 -16.41 -14.00
CA MET A 130 -5.72 -16.08 -12.58
C MET A 130 -5.97 -17.31 -11.71
N LYS A 131 -6.84 -18.24 -12.16
CA LYS A 131 -7.13 -19.47 -11.39
C LYS A 131 -5.92 -20.37 -11.24
N ARG A 132 -5.06 -20.43 -12.27
CA ARG A 132 -3.81 -21.19 -12.23
C ARG A 132 -2.85 -20.56 -11.22
N CYS A 133 -2.65 -19.24 -11.30
CA CYS A 133 -1.77 -18.51 -10.38
C CYS A 133 -2.15 -18.74 -8.91
N VAL A 134 -3.43 -18.55 -8.54
CA VAL A 134 -3.88 -18.74 -7.15
C VAL A 134 -3.69 -20.19 -6.71
N ARG A 135 -4.12 -21.17 -7.52
CA ARG A 135 -4.01 -22.59 -7.17
C ARG A 135 -2.57 -23.05 -6.98
N GLU A 136 -1.65 -22.58 -7.81
CA GLU A 136 -0.23 -22.91 -7.69
C GLU A 136 0.46 -22.17 -6.54
N ALA A 137 -0.07 -21.02 -6.11
CA ALA A 137 0.41 -20.28 -4.96
C ALA A 137 -0.15 -20.80 -3.63
N THR A 138 -1.24 -21.58 -3.63
CA THR A 138 -1.87 -22.14 -2.43
C THR A 138 -0.87 -22.79 -1.48
N VAL A 139 -1.02 -22.47 -0.20
CA VAL A 139 -0.20 -22.95 0.92
C VAL A 139 -0.99 -23.99 1.71
N ARG A 140 -0.32 -25.05 2.19
CA ARG A 140 -0.92 -26.12 2.99
C ARG A 140 -0.01 -26.45 4.17
N LEU A 141 -0.16 -25.73 5.27
CA LEU A 141 0.68 -25.92 6.46
C LEU A 141 -0.01 -26.75 7.55
N ARG A 142 -1.35 -26.82 7.56
CA ARG A 142 -2.15 -27.33 8.69
C ARG A 142 -3.33 -28.20 8.27
N GLY A 143 -3.17 -28.93 7.16
CA GLY A 143 -4.24 -29.71 6.52
C GLY A 143 -5.19 -28.86 5.67
N TRP A 144 -5.77 -27.79 6.23
CA TRP A 144 -6.60 -26.84 5.47
C TRP A 144 -5.73 -25.91 4.60
N PRO A 145 -6.07 -25.72 3.30
CA PRO A 145 -5.31 -24.84 2.42
C PRO A 145 -5.60 -23.35 2.64
N PHE A 146 -4.61 -22.51 2.33
CA PHE A 146 -4.74 -21.06 2.23
C PHE A 146 -4.34 -20.56 0.84
N PRO A 147 -5.26 -19.92 0.09
CA PRO A 147 -6.71 -20.06 0.24
C PRO A 147 -7.20 -21.46 -0.13
N LEU A 148 -8.43 -21.81 0.24
CA LEU A 148 -9.13 -22.94 -0.40
C LEU A 148 -9.48 -22.59 -1.84
N VAL A 149 -9.11 -23.46 -2.79
CA VAL A 149 -9.41 -23.30 -4.23
C VAL A 149 -10.03 -24.59 -4.75
N GLU A 150 -11.36 -24.68 -4.72
CA GLU A 150 -12.11 -25.81 -5.26
C GLU A 150 -12.91 -25.39 -6.48
N ASN A 151 -13.89 -24.49 -6.28
CA ASN A 151 -14.84 -24.06 -7.29
C ASN A 151 -14.92 -22.53 -7.38
N PRO A 152 -13.82 -21.84 -7.75
CA PRO A 152 -13.81 -20.38 -7.79
C PRO A 152 -14.77 -19.83 -8.85
N VAL A 153 -15.57 -18.86 -8.44
CA VAL A 153 -16.45 -18.07 -9.31
C VAL A 153 -15.65 -17.05 -10.12
N ASN A 154 -16.23 -16.65 -11.24
CA ASN A 154 -15.68 -15.67 -12.17
C ASN A 154 -16.44 -14.34 -11.98
N GLY A 155 -15.75 -13.30 -11.53
CA GLY A 155 -16.19 -11.92 -11.64
C GLY A 155 -15.63 -11.26 -12.90
N ASP A 156 -15.98 -9.99 -13.15
CA ASP A 156 -15.53 -9.26 -14.35
C ASP A 156 -14.01 -9.06 -14.37
N VAL A 157 -13.47 -8.61 -13.22
CA VAL A 157 -12.03 -8.32 -13.04
C VAL A 157 -11.40 -9.16 -11.93
N PHE A 158 -12.08 -10.23 -11.49
CA PHE A 158 -11.58 -11.09 -10.42
C PHE A 158 -12.01 -12.55 -10.57
N VAL A 159 -11.29 -13.44 -9.92
CA VAL A 159 -11.73 -14.80 -9.57
C VAL A 159 -11.76 -14.91 -8.05
N GLY A 160 -12.71 -15.66 -7.49
CA GLY A 160 -12.84 -15.74 -6.04
C GLY A 160 -13.65 -16.92 -5.57
N GLU A 161 -13.61 -17.20 -4.27
CA GLU A 161 -14.38 -18.30 -3.68
C GLU A 161 -14.81 -17.93 -2.27
N THR A 162 -15.99 -18.41 -1.88
CA THR A 162 -16.54 -18.27 -0.53
C THR A 162 -16.76 -19.65 0.05
N THR A 163 -16.22 -19.88 1.23
CA THR A 163 -16.37 -21.10 2.00
C THR A 163 -17.03 -20.78 3.33
N THR A 164 -18.07 -21.54 3.68
CA THR A 164 -18.83 -21.37 4.94
C THR A 164 -18.84 -22.65 5.77
N TRP A 165 -17.79 -23.46 5.66
CA TRP A 165 -17.75 -24.79 6.26
C TRP A 165 -17.10 -24.79 7.64
N GLY A 166 -17.89 -25.11 8.68
CA GLY A 166 -17.41 -25.20 10.05
C GLY A 166 -16.79 -23.87 10.54
N THR A 167 -15.56 -23.95 11.04
CA THR A 167 -14.77 -22.76 11.46
C THR A 167 -14.04 -22.07 10.30
N HIS A 168 -14.11 -22.63 9.09
CA HIS A 168 -13.46 -22.09 7.88
C HIS A 168 -14.42 -21.19 7.10
N ASN A 169 -14.89 -20.12 7.74
CA ASN A 169 -15.69 -19.10 7.07
C ASN A 169 -14.76 -18.05 6.44
N GLU A 170 -14.62 -18.11 5.13
CA GLU A 170 -13.61 -17.39 4.36
C GLU A 170 -14.17 -16.96 3.00
N THR A 171 -13.88 -15.73 2.57
CA THR A 171 -14.12 -15.26 1.20
C THR A 171 -12.86 -14.58 0.69
N TRP A 172 -12.33 -15.07 -0.43
CA TRP A 172 -11.18 -14.46 -1.08
C TRP A 172 -11.48 -14.07 -2.52
N ARG A 173 -10.77 -13.05 -3.02
CA ARG A 173 -10.75 -12.62 -4.42
C ARG A 173 -9.33 -12.33 -4.85
N PHE A 174 -9.01 -12.78 -6.05
CA PHE A 174 -7.82 -12.37 -6.79
C PHE A 174 -8.26 -11.53 -7.97
N PHE A 175 -7.73 -10.32 -8.09
CA PHE A 175 -8.09 -9.33 -9.12
C PHE A 175 -7.05 -9.32 -10.24
N THR A 176 -7.46 -8.89 -11.45
CA THR A 176 -6.55 -8.71 -12.60
C THR A 176 -5.42 -7.74 -12.29
N SER A 177 -5.60 -6.87 -11.29
CA SER A 177 -4.56 -5.95 -10.80
C SER A 177 -3.40 -6.63 -10.07
N GLY A 178 -3.54 -7.93 -9.74
CA GLY A 178 -2.63 -8.66 -8.87
C GLY A 178 -2.98 -8.53 -7.39
N LEU A 179 -4.00 -7.76 -7.01
CA LEU A 179 -4.53 -7.75 -5.64
C LEU A 179 -5.16 -9.10 -5.33
N PHE A 180 -4.68 -9.75 -4.28
CA PHE A 180 -5.34 -10.84 -3.59
C PHE A 180 -5.84 -10.33 -2.24
N ALA A 181 -7.15 -10.41 -2.02
CA ALA A 181 -7.81 -10.02 -0.79
C ALA A 181 -8.55 -11.22 -0.22
N ASP A 182 -8.26 -11.56 1.03
CA ASP A 182 -8.89 -12.65 1.77
C ASP A 182 -9.54 -12.10 3.05
N PHE A 183 -10.80 -12.48 3.28
CA PHE A 183 -11.59 -12.11 4.44
C PHE A 183 -11.94 -13.38 5.19
N LYS A 184 -11.44 -13.48 6.42
CA LYS A 184 -11.53 -14.71 7.21
C LYS A 184 -12.13 -14.44 8.56
N ALA A 185 -13.23 -15.11 8.88
CA ALA A 185 -13.78 -15.11 10.22
C ALA A 185 -12.75 -15.62 11.24
N ILE A 186 -12.69 -14.98 12.40
CA ILE A 186 -11.95 -15.54 13.54
C ILE A 186 -12.67 -16.78 14.06
N GLY A 187 -14.01 -16.77 14.01
CA GLY A 187 -14.87 -17.84 14.51
C GLY A 187 -15.28 -17.62 15.96
N ASP A 188 -16.13 -18.51 16.46
CA ASP A 188 -16.74 -18.41 17.78
C ASP A 188 -16.01 -19.33 18.78
N TRP A 189 -14.84 -18.90 19.26
CA TRP A 189 -14.02 -19.74 20.15
C TRP A 189 -14.46 -19.60 21.61
N PRO A 190 -14.67 -20.73 22.33
CA PRO A 190 -15.03 -20.72 23.74
C PRO A 190 -13.84 -20.30 24.62
N ASN A 191 -14.11 -20.05 25.90
CA ASN A 191 -13.06 -19.91 26.92
C ASN A 191 -12.29 -21.24 27.10
N ASP A 192 -11.03 -21.16 27.52
CA ASP A 192 -10.29 -22.32 28.01
C ASP A 192 -10.95 -22.85 29.30
N TRP A 193 -10.88 -24.17 29.52
CA TRP A 193 -11.55 -24.87 30.62
C TRP A 193 -11.15 -24.37 32.03
N ASP A 194 -9.94 -23.82 32.19
CA ASP A 194 -9.40 -23.25 33.42
C ASP A 194 -9.14 -21.73 33.33
N SER A 195 -9.82 -21.05 32.40
CA SER A 195 -9.68 -19.60 32.22
C SER A 195 -9.97 -18.82 33.50
N PHE A 196 -9.14 -17.82 33.80
CA PHE A 196 -9.42 -16.86 34.85
C PHE A 196 -10.77 -16.15 34.61
N GLY A 197 -11.61 -16.08 35.65
CA GLY A 197 -12.87 -15.32 35.67
C GLY A 197 -13.98 -15.80 34.72
N GLY A 198 -13.83 -16.93 34.03
CA GLY A 198 -14.71 -17.33 32.94
C GLY A 198 -15.84 -18.30 33.32
N ASN A 199 -17.04 -18.03 32.81
CA ASN A 199 -18.02 -19.08 32.49
C ASN A 199 -17.54 -19.78 31.21
N SER A 200 -17.41 -21.10 31.21
CA SER A 200 -16.89 -21.90 30.09
C SER A 200 -17.72 -21.78 28.81
N GLU A 201 -18.93 -21.23 28.90
CA GLU A 201 -19.87 -21.06 27.78
C GLU A 201 -19.75 -19.71 27.04
N ALA A 202 -18.95 -18.76 27.52
CA ALA A 202 -18.75 -17.49 26.81
C ALA A 202 -17.85 -17.70 25.58
N ALA A 203 -18.43 -17.51 24.40
CA ALA A 203 -17.76 -17.61 23.10
C ALA A 203 -17.44 -16.22 22.50
N GLY A 204 -16.87 -16.17 21.31
CA GLY A 204 -16.42 -14.93 20.65
C GLY A 204 -14.98 -14.54 20.97
N ASN A 205 -14.17 -15.49 21.46
CA ASN A 205 -12.76 -15.30 21.78
C ASN A 205 -11.84 -15.53 20.57
N MET A 206 -10.57 -15.19 20.71
CA MET A 206 -9.55 -15.43 19.68
C MET A 206 -8.40 -16.29 20.22
N PRO A 207 -8.11 -17.44 19.61
CA PRO A 207 -6.93 -18.22 19.98
C PRO A 207 -5.65 -17.46 19.69
N ALA A 208 -4.71 -17.46 20.63
CA ALA A 208 -3.44 -16.76 20.50
C ALA A 208 -2.61 -17.25 19.30
N TRP A 209 -2.73 -18.53 18.94
CA TRP A 209 -2.05 -19.12 17.77
C TRP A 209 -2.70 -18.70 16.44
N PHE A 210 -3.97 -18.27 16.44
CA PHE A 210 -4.75 -18.02 15.22
C PHE A 210 -4.13 -16.94 14.31
N PRO A 211 -3.81 -15.72 14.78
CA PRO A 211 -3.17 -14.71 13.93
C PRO A 211 -1.79 -15.17 13.42
N LEU A 212 -0.99 -15.82 14.27
CA LEU A 212 0.35 -16.29 13.88
C LEU A 212 0.30 -17.23 12.66
N LEU A 213 -0.58 -18.22 12.70
CA LEU A 213 -0.64 -19.25 11.66
C LEU A 213 -1.26 -18.69 10.38
N ASN A 214 -2.32 -17.90 10.47
CA ASN A 214 -2.92 -17.25 9.29
C ASN A 214 -1.95 -16.25 8.64
N PHE A 215 -1.21 -15.46 9.42
CA PHE A 215 -0.22 -14.53 8.88
C PHE A 215 0.95 -15.26 8.22
N THR A 216 1.35 -16.41 8.78
CA THR A 216 2.36 -17.28 8.17
C THR A 216 1.91 -17.76 6.80
N GLU A 217 0.70 -18.32 6.72
CA GLU A 217 0.14 -18.85 5.48
C GLU A 217 -0.03 -17.75 4.42
N ALA A 218 -0.51 -16.56 4.81
CA ALA A 218 -0.65 -15.41 3.91
C ALA A 218 0.69 -14.88 3.37
N LEU A 219 1.73 -14.81 4.22
CA LEU A 219 3.05 -14.36 3.77
C LEU A 219 3.73 -15.39 2.86
N GLU A 220 3.60 -16.69 3.17
CA GLU A 220 4.11 -17.77 2.31
C GLU A 220 3.36 -17.79 0.96
N PHE A 221 2.04 -17.55 0.97
CA PHE A 221 1.24 -17.42 -0.24
C PHE A 221 1.70 -16.22 -1.06
N ALA A 222 1.95 -15.06 -0.43
CA ALA A 222 2.46 -13.87 -1.10
C ALA A 222 3.82 -14.12 -1.78
N ALA A 223 4.73 -14.84 -1.12
CA ALA A 223 6.03 -15.22 -1.69
C ALA A 223 5.89 -16.12 -2.92
N ARG A 224 4.98 -17.12 -2.85
CA ARG A 224 4.68 -17.99 -3.99
C ARG A 224 4.02 -17.22 -5.12
N LEU A 225 3.05 -16.36 -4.82
CA LEU A 225 2.33 -15.56 -5.80
C LEU A 225 3.29 -14.58 -6.51
N LYS A 226 4.17 -13.89 -5.78
CA LYS A 226 5.22 -13.05 -6.38
C LYS A 226 6.06 -13.82 -7.38
N THR A 227 6.49 -15.03 -7.02
CA THR A 227 7.28 -15.90 -7.89
C THR A 227 6.49 -16.32 -9.13
N LYS A 228 5.21 -16.66 -8.98
CA LYS A 228 4.34 -17.08 -10.08
C LYS A 228 4.02 -15.97 -11.06
N LEU A 229 3.87 -14.75 -10.56
CA LEU A 229 3.66 -13.55 -11.36
C LEU A 229 4.95 -12.98 -11.94
N ALA A 230 6.11 -13.54 -11.60
CA ALA A 230 7.44 -13.07 -12.01
C ALA A 230 7.65 -11.56 -11.77
N LEU A 231 7.14 -11.04 -10.64
CA LEU A 231 7.21 -9.61 -10.35
C LEU A 231 8.64 -9.20 -10.01
N ALA A 232 9.12 -8.14 -10.65
CA ALA A 232 10.39 -7.49 -10.30
C ALA A 232 10.27 -6.64 -9.03
N GLU A 233 9.09 -6.09 -8.76
CA GLU A 233 8.83 -5.30 -7.55
C GLU A 233 8.52 -6.19 -6.34
N PRO A 234 8.59 -5.65 -5.11
CA PRO A 234 8.12 -6.34 -3.92
C PRO A 234 6.60 -6.56 -3.96
N MET A 235 6.17 -7.69 -3.40
CA MET A 235 4.76 -7.90 -3.08
C MET A 235 4.49 -7.33 -1.68
N VAL A 236 3.49 -6.47 -1.56
CA VAL A 236 3.07 -5.88 -0.29
C VAL A 236 2.06 -6.81 0.38
N VAL A 237 2.23 -7.07 1.67
CA VAL A 237 1.27 -7.78 2.50
C VAL A 237 0.84 -6.91 3.66
N ARG A 238 -0.47 -6.81 3.88
CA ARG A 238 -1.08 -6.02 4.94
C ARG A 238 -2.15 -6.82 5.65
N PHE A 239 -2.06 -6.84 6.98
CA PHE A 239 -2.98 -7.55 7.85
C PHE A 239 -3.88 -6.55 8.55
N GLU A 240 -5.17 -6.84 8.56
CA GLU A 240 -6.16 -6.02 9.26
C GLU A 240 -7.08 -6.94 10.06
N ALA A 241 -7.59 -6.44 11.18
CA ALA A 241 -8.58 -7.12 12.00
C ALA A 241 -9.71 -6.14 12.31
N TYR A 242 -10.95 -6.60 12.18
CA TYR A 242 -12.15 -5.78 12.33
C TYR A 242 -13.14 -6.45 13.26
N ASN A 243 -13.94 -5.64 13.96
CA ASN A 243 -14.93 -6.07 14.95
C ASN A 243 -14.32 -6.91 16.07
N ILE A 244 -13.09 -6.62 16.47
CA ILE A 244 -12.35 -7.35 17.52
C ILE A 244 -12.40 -6.67 18.89
N ALA A 245 -13.17 -5.59 19.04
CA ALA A 245 -13.35 -4.93 20.33
C ALA A 245 -14.09 -5.87 21.29
N GLY A 246 -13.56 -6.03 22.51
CA GLY A 246 -14.11 -6.92 23.52
C GLY A 246 -13.71 -8.39 23.36
N THR A 247 -13.04 -8.76 22.26
CA THR A 247 -12.50 -10.11 22.08
C THR A 247 -11.39 -10.39 23.09
N LYS A 248 -11.48 -11.53 23.77
CA LYS A 248 -10.48 -12.03 24.71
C LYS A 248 -9.55 -13.05 24.03
N LEU A 249 -8.27 -13.07 24.42
CA LEU A 249 -7.36 -14.14 24.03
C LEU A 249 -7.62 -15.42 24.82
N VAL A 250 -7.61 -16.54 24.11
CA VAL A 250 -7.64 -17.90 24.67
C VAL A 250 -6.46 -18.71 24.13
N VAL A 251 -6.10 -19.78 24.82
CA VAL A 251 -5.06 -20.71 24.37
C VAL A 251 -5.64 -21.65 23.32
N ALA A 252 -6.88 -22.10 23.51
CA ALA A 252 -7.61 -23.04 22.67
C ALA A 252 -6.81 -24.32 22.37
N ASP A 253 -6.22 -24.89 23.41
CA ASP A 253 -5.55 -26.20 23.40
C ASP A 253 -5.88 -26.91 24.72
N ASP A 254 -6.69 -27.97 24.65
CA ASP A 254 -7.14 -28.74 25.82
C ASP A 254 -6.00 -29.37 26.62
N ARG A 255 -4.79 -29.44 26.05
CA ARG A 255 -3.59 -29.97 26.71
C ARG A 255 -2.82 -28.91 27.49
N ARG A 256 -3.23 -27.64 27.42
CA ARG A 256 -2.57 -26.51 28.06
C ARG A 256 -3.53 -25.79 28.98
N SER A 257 -2.97 -25.18 30.03
CA SER A 257 -3.72 -24.23 30.85
C SER A 257 -3.98 -22.95 30.06
N GLY A 258 -5.17 -22.41 30.24
CA GLY A 258 -5.57 -21.11 29.75
C GLY A 258 -4.85 -19.95 30.43
N PHE A 259 -5.20 -18.74 30.05
CA PHE A 259 -4.61 -17.55 30.64
C PHE A 259 -5.12 -17.32 32.08
N HIS A 260 -4.18 -17.00 32.97
CA HIS A 260 -4.47 -16.68 34.37
C HIS A 260 -4.93 -15.23 34.61
N GLN A 261 -5.14 -14.46 33.53
CA GLN A 261 -5.79 -13.15 33.55
C GLN A 261 -6.45 -12.89 32.19
N ASP A 262 -7.32 -11.89 32.14
CA ASP A 262 -7.99 -11.48 30.90
C ASP A 262 -7.08 -10.60 30.04
N TYR A 263 -6.92 -10.99 28.77
CA TYR A 263 -6.28 -10.18 27.73
C TYR A 263 -7.31 -9.82 26.69
N ILE A 264 -7.81 -8.58 26.73
CA ILE A 264 -8.96 -8.12 25.95
C ILE A 264 -8.52 -6.98 25.04
N TYR A 265 -8.90 -7.04 23.76
CA TYR A 265 -8.64 -5.96 22.83
C TYR A 265 -9.72 -4.88 22.92
N SER A 266 -9.33 -3.61 23.04
CA SER A 266 -10.29 -2.52 23.30
C SER A 266 -10.73 -1.73 22.07
N ALA A 267 -9.91 -1.71 21.01
CA ALA A 267 -10.22 -0.92 19.81
C ALA A 267 -11.10 -1.70 18.81
N PRO A 268 -11.89 -1.03 17.95
CA PRO A 268 -12.77 -1.71 16.99
C PRO A 268 -12.00 -2.47 15.91
N SER A 269 -10.77 -2.04 15.61
CA SER A 269 -9.95 -2.62 14.57
C SER A 269 -8.45 -2.54 14.88
N TRP A 270 -7.69 -3.27 14.10
CA TRP A 270 -6.23 -3.25 14.07
C TRP A 270 -5.75 -3.29 12.62
N ARG A 271 -4.62 -2.65 12.35
CA ARG A 271 -3.94 -2.70 11.05
C ARG A 271 -2.44 -2.83 11.27
N SER A 272 -1.80 -3.74 10.54
CA SER A 272 -0.36 -3.89 10.53
C SER A 272 0.32 -2.80 9.71
N GLU A 273 1.62 -2.61 9.94
CA GLU A 273 2.50 -2.03 8.92
C GLU A 273 2.49 -2.92 7.67
N GLU A 274 2.80 -2.33 6.52
CA GLU A 274 3.01 -3.08 5.28
C GLU A 274 4.28 -3.93 5.39
N VAL A 275 4.16 -5.20 5.05
CA VAL A 275 5.27 -6.15 4.98
C VAL A 275 5.65 -6.31 3.52
N LEU A 276 6.91 -6.03 3.18
CA LEU A 276 7.42 -6.15 1.82
C LEU A 276 8.05 -7.53 1.61
N ILE A 277 7.51 -8.29 0.66
CA ILE A 277 8.09 -9.55 0.20
C ILE A 277 9.00 -9.25 -0.98
N THR A 278 10.28 -9.07 -0.66
CA THR A 278 11.38 -8.93 -1.63
C THR A 278 11.89 -10.29 -2.09
N ASP A 279 12.75 -10.32 -3.11
CA ASP A 279 13.38 -11.57 -3.56
C ASP A 279 14.23 -12.21 -2.43
N GLU A 280 14.86 -11.39 -1.60
CA GLU A 280 15.56 -11.86 -0.40
C GLU A 280 14.60 -12.56 0.57
N ALA A 281 13.43 -11.97 0.85
CA ALA A 281 12.43 -12.56 1.73
C ALA A 281 11.88 -13.90 1.18
N VAL A 282 11.76 -14.03 -0.14
CA VAL A 282 11.38 -15.30 -0.79
C VAL A 282 12.45 -16.37 -0.54
N LEU A 283 13.73 -16.01 -0.61
CA LEU A 283 14.85 -16.94 -0.40
C LEU A 283 15.08 -17.29 1.07
N SER A 284 14.98 -16.30 1.97
CA SER A 284 15.21 -16.50 3.41
C SER A 284 14.02 -17.10 4.15
N GLY A 285 12.84 -17.10 3.51
CA GLY A 285 11.55 -17.46 4.12
C GLY A 285 10.89 -16.31 4.87
N THR A 286 9.57 -16.43 5.10
CA THR A 286 8.72 -15.34 5.61
C THR A 286 8.28 -15.52 7.07
N ARG A 287 8.72 -16.60 7.72
CA ARG A 287 8.25 -17.01 9.05
C ARG A 287 8.51 -15.98 10.15
N SER A 288 9.69 -15.38 10.17
CA SER A 288 10.06 -14.34 11.14
C SER A 288 9.23 -13.07 10.96
N LEU A 289 8.78 -12.78 9.73
CA LEU A 289 7.88 -11.66 9.44
C LEU A 289 6.48 -11.92 10.04
N ALA A 290 6.00 -13.16 9.97
CA ALA A 290 4.74 -13.57 10.61
C ALA A 290 4.83 -13.44 12.13
N VAL A 291 5.91 -13.94 12.74
CA VAL A 291 6.16 -13.85 14.18
C VAL A 291 6.19 -12.40 14.64
N LYS A 292 6.96 -11.53 13.96
CA LYS A 292 7.03 -10.10 14.26
C LYS A 292 5.64 -9.44 14.21
N THR A 293 4.83 -9.79 13.22
CA THR A 293 3.52 -9.18 12.98
C THR A 293 2.48 -9.67 13.99
N ALA A 294 2.42 -10.98 14.24
CA ALA A 294 1.53 -11.57 15.24
C ALA A 294 1.85 -11.08 16.65
N LYS A 295 3.14 -10.97 17.01
CA LYS A 295 3.57 -10.41 18.30
C LYS A 295 3.02 -8.99 18.52
N ARG A 296 3.03 -8.16 17.47
CA ARG A 296 2.49 -6.80 17.54
C ARG A 296 0.99 -6.79 17.79
N LEU A 297 0.21 -7.64 17.11
CA LEU A 297 -1.24 -7.76 17.36
C LEU A 297 -1.51 -8.29 18.77
N LEU A 298 -0.90 -9.40 19.16
CA LEU A 298 -1.13 -10.05 20.45
C LEU A 298 -0.74 -9.14 21.63
N GLY A 299 0.35 -8.38 21.50
CA GLY A 299 0.74 -7.40 22.51
C GLY A 299 -0.29 -6.28 22.73
N ARG A 300 -1.15 -5.98 21.74
CA ARG A 300 -2.23 -4.98 21.89
C ARG A 300 -3.40 -5.45 22.75
N PHE A 301 -3.50 -6.75 23.03
CA PHE A 301 -4.44 -7.29 24.02
C PHE A 301 -3.93 -7.10 25.47
N GLY A 302 -2.76 -6.48 25.66
CA GLY A 302 -2.12 -6.33 26.97
C GLY A 302 -1.28 -7.54 27.40
N TRP A 303 -1.06 -8.51 26.51
CA TRP A 303 -0.26 -9.70 26.83
C TRP A 303 1.24 -9.40 26.75
N GLU A 304 1.82 -8.97 27.87
CA GLU A 304 3.26 -8.66 27.97
C GLU A 304 4.16 -9.88 27.81
N GLY A 305 3.64 -11.08 28.09
CA GLY A 305 4.37 -12.35 28.00
C GLY A 305 4.56 -12.88 26.57
N VAL A 306 4.07 -12.20 25.53
CA VAL A 306 4.24 -12.64 24.15
C VAL A 306 5.69 -12.41 23.67
N THR A 307 6.45 -13.50 23.54
CA THR A 307 7.85 -13.47 23.05
C THR A 307 7.97 -14.04 21.63
N SER A 308 9.06 -13.70 20.94
CA SER A 308 9.31 -14.27 19.60
C SER A 308 9.54 -15.77 19.70
N ASP A 309 10.36 -16.23 20.64
CA ASP A 309 10.65 -17.65 20.89
C ASP A 309 9.37 -18.47 21.14
N LEU A 310 8.41 -17.92 21.91
CA LEU A 310 7.12 -18.57 22.15
C LEU A 310 6.36 -18.78 20.84
N LEU A 311 6.26 -17.73 20.02
CA LEU A 311 5.55 -17.79 18.73
C LEU A 311 6.27 -18.70 17.73
N GLU A 312 7.60 -18.66 17.68
CA GLU A 312 8.40 -19.57 16.85
C GLU A 312 8.20 -21.03 17.26
N GLY A 313 8.12 -21.30 18.57
CA GLY A 313 7.80 -22.62 19.10
C GLY A 313 6.41 -23.11 18.68
N ILE A 314 5.39 -22.23 18.73
CA ILE A 314 4.04 -22.54 18.24
C ILE A 314 4.06 -22.84 16.73
N GLN A 315 4.74 -22.00 15.95
CA GLN A 315 4.85 -22.17 14.50
C GLN A 315 5.54 -23.50 14.16
N ALA A 316 6.65 -23.84 14.83
CA ALA A 316 7.37 -25.09 14.62
C ALA A 316 6.55 -26.33 15.03
N GLY A 317 5.81 -26.25 16.14
CA GLY A 317 4.99 -27.36 16.64
C GLY A 317 3.86 -27.75 15.70
N VAL A 318 3.31 -26.79 14.95
CA VAL A 318 2.23 -27.02 13.99
C VAL A 318 2.74 -27.45 12.61
N LEU A 319 3.95 -27.02 12.22
CA LEU A 319 4.53 -27.35 10.92
C LEU A 319 5.18 -28.74 10.86
N ASN A 320 5.51 -29.30 12.02
CA ASN A 320 6.17 -30.61 12.14
C ASN A 320 5.19 -31.73 12.55
N SER A 321 3.90 -31.42 12.70
CA SER A 321 2.81 -32.37 13.01
C SER A 321 2.07 -32.80 11.75
#